data_AF-A0A2G9ZN29-F1
#
_entry.id   AF-A0A2G9ZN29-F1
#
_cell.length_a   1.000
_cell.length_b   1.000
_cell.length_c   1.000
_cell.angle_alpha   90.00
_cell.angle_beta   90.00
_cell.angle_gamma   90.00
#
_symmetry.space_group_name_H-M   'P 1'
#
loop_
_entity.id
_entity.type
_entity.pdbx_description
1 polymer ?
#
loop_
_entity_poly.entity_id
_entity_poly.type
_entity_poly.pdbx_seq_one_letter_code
_entity_poly.pdbx_strand_id
1 'polypeptide(L)'
;MGGCLLSYPLIKWEIISLCRGGDPDRAPKFQRVCERYGALGRMADFDDEGRVDLAASVPALEKIIAGFLSGHAYDYIFTHGAGGEYGHERHRGVHQAVVNLLASGRLRAREVFFFHYRRRPRPDGSLAPRAQSDWLLPLPPAIFAAKQRIMTGIYGFAPDGIDTRYCPNPEAYKIFENKL
;
A
#
# COMPACT_ATOMS: atom_id res chain seq x y z
N MET A 1 3.26 -1.21 4.48
CA MET A 1 3.69 -2.59 4.80
C MET A 1 5.21 -2.79 4.69
N GLY A 2 6.04 -1.77 4.92
CA GLY A 2 7.50 -1.92 4.79
C GLY A 2 8.09 -2.92 5.79
N GLY A 3 7.43 -3.11 6.94
CA GLY A 3 7.85 -4.09 7.94
C GLY A 3 7.62 -5.52 7.46
N CYS A 4 6.45 -5.82 6.89
CA CYS A 4 6.14 -7.12 6.29
C CYS A 4 7.16 -7.50 5.21
N LEU A 5 7.49 -6.57 4.30
CA LEU A 5 8.50 -6.81 3.25
C LEU A 5 9.86 -7.20 3.85
N LEU A 6 10.30 -6.51 4.91
CA LEU A 6 11.57 -6.81 5.59
C LEU A 6 11.54 -8.12 6.40
N SER A 7 10.38 -8.47 6.96
CA SER A 7 10.19 -9.69 7.74
C SER A 7 10.19 -10.95 6.89
N TYR A 8 9.86 -10.84 5.60
CA TYR A 8 9.75 -11.97 4.67
C TYR A 8 10.58 -11.75 3.39
N PRO A 9 11.92 -11.68 3.48
CA PRO A 9 12.77 -11.32 2.35
C PRO A 9 12.89 -12.41 1.28
N LEU A 10 12.47 -13.64 1.58
CA LEU A 10 12.50 -14.77 0.64
C LEU A 10 11.27 -14.81 -0.28
N ILE A 11 10.22 -14.03 0.03
CA ILE A 11 9.05 -13.90 -0.83
C ILE A 11 9.42 -13.04 -2.04
N LYS A 12 8.99 -13.46 -3.23
CA LYS A 12 9.14 -12.68 -4.46
C LYS A 12 8.10 -11.56 -4.48
N TRP A 13 8.49 -10.42 -3.94
CA TRP A 13 7.61 -9.26 -3.86
C TRP A 13 7.57 -8.48 -5.18
N GLU A 14 6.37 -8.05 -5.56
CA GLU A 14 6.15 -6.99 -6.55
C GLU A 14 5.42 -5.84 -5.88
N ILE A 15 5.90 -4.61 -6.10
CA ILE A 15 5.32 -3.38 -5.59
C ILE A 15 4.87 -2.55 -6.77
N ILE A 16 3.57 -2.22 -6.80
CA ILE A 16 2.95 -1.45 -7.87
C ILE A 16 2.50 -0.10 -7.29
N SER A 17 3.05 1.00 -7.83
CA SER A 17 2.50 2.35 -7.64
C SER A 17 1.61 2.69 -8.83
N LEU A 18 0.41 3.23 -8.59
CA LEU A 18 -0.48 3.60 -9.68
C LEU A 18 -0.25 5.02 -10.19
N CYS A 19 0.56 5.81 -9.49
CA CYS A 19 0.85 7.21 -9.82
C CYS A 19 2.35 7.49 -9.82
N ARG A 20 2.70 8.64 -10.42
CA ARG A 20 4.02 9.30 -10.39
C ARG A 20 5.18 8.47 -10.95
N GLY A 21 4.93 7.60 -11.92
CA GLY A 21 5.97 6.87 -12.64
C GLY A 21 6.94 7.78 -13.41
N GLY A 22 6.46 8.91 -13.94
CA GLY A 22 7.25 9.93 -14.63
C GLY A 22 7.75 11.06 -13.73
N ASP A 23 7.53 10.99 -12.41
CA ASP A 23 7.97 12.03 -11.49
C ASP A 23 9.49 11.97 -11.26
N PRO A 24 10.25 13.02 -11.63
CA PRO A 24 11.72 12.99 -11.58
C PRO A 24 12.28 12.96 -10.15
N ASP A 25 11.49 13.31 -9.13
CA ASP A 25 11.89 13.21 -7.73
C ASP A 25 11.44 11.88 -7.10
N ARG A 26 10.18 11.48 -7.32
CA ARG A 26 9.58 10.34 -6.62
C ARG A 26 9.89 8.99 -7.26
N ALA A 27 9.91 8.90 -8.58
CA ALA A 27 10.14 7.61 -9.26
C ALA A 27 11.53 7.03 -8.94
N PRO A 28 12.63 7.80 -8.95
CA PRO A 28 13.94 7.27 -8.56
C PRO A 28 14.00 6.80 -7.10
N LYS A 29 13.32 7.51 -6.18
CA LYS A 29 13.22 7.10 -4.77
C LYS A 29 12.46 5.79 -4.63
N PHE A 30 11.33 5.65 -5.34
CA PHE A 30 10.55 4.41 -5.36
C PHE A 30 11.39 3.22 -5.84
N GLN A 31 12.17 3.37 -6.92
CA GLN A 31 13.02 2.29 -7.42
C GLN A 31 14.08 1.87 -6.40
N ARG A 32 14.76 2.83 -5.77
CA ARG A 32 15.71 2.56 -4.67
C ARG A 32 15.08 1.83 -3.48
N VAL A 33 13.80 2.12 -3.18
CA VAL A 33 13.06 1.41 -2.14
C VAL A 33 12.74 -0.03 -2.55
N CYS A 34 12.33 -0.24 -3.81
CA CYS A 34 12.09 -1.60 -4.33
C CYS A 34 13.37 -2.44 -4.31
N GLU A 35 14.49 -1.88 -4.77
CA GLU A 35 15.83 -2.48 -4.66
C GLU A 35 16.19 -2.83 -3.21
N ARG A 36 15.93 -1.91 -2.27
CA ARG A 36 16.21 -2.15 -0.84
C ARG A 36 15.41 -3.32 -0.27
N TYR A 37 14.22 -3.57 -0.78
CA TYR A 37 13.39 -4.71 -0.40
C TYR A 37 13.65 -5.97 -1.23
N GLY A 38 14.46 -5.90 -2.29
CA GLY A 38 14.60 -7.00 -3.25
C GLY A 38 13.31 -7.28 -4.04
N ALA A 39 12.47 -6.25 -4.21
CA ALA A 39 11.17 -6.36 -4.86
C ALA A 39 11.22 -5.85 -6.32
N LEU A 40 10.38 -6.43 -7.18
CA LEU A 40 10.10 -5.85 -8.49
C LEU A 40 9.24 -4.59 -8.32
N GLY A 41 9.72 -3.45 -8.82
CA GLY A 41 9.01 -2.17 -8.72
C GLY A 41 8.39 -1.74 -10.05
N ARG A 42 7.08 -1.49 -10.09
CA ARG A 42 6.38 -0.94 -11.27
C ARG A 42 5.58 0.30 -10.89
N MET A 43 5.53 1.26 -11.81
CA MET A 43 4.79 2.51 -11.60
C MET A 43 3.96 2.86 -12.84
N ALA A 44 2.80 3.47 -12.62
CA ALA A 44 2.00 4.13 -13.65
C ALA A 44 1.90 5.63 -13.37
N ASP A 45 1.30 6.39 -14.29
CA ASP A 45 1.10 7.84 -14.18
C ASP A 45 -0.38 8.22 -14.06
N PHE A 46 -1.10 7.57 -13.14
CA PHE A 46 -2.42 8.05 -12.76
C PHE A 46 -2.34 9.35 -11.94
N ASP A 47 -3.42 10.13 -11.97
CA ASP A 47 -3.58 11.35 -11.19
C ASP A 47 -3.43 11.10 -9.68
N ASP A 48 -2.44 11.77 -9.07
CA ASP A 48 -2.18 11.75 -7.63
C ASP A 48 -2.84 12.94 -6.92
N GLU A 49 -3.12 14.03 -7.65
CA GLU A 49 -3.51 15.33 -7.08
C GLU A 49 -5.01 15.48 -6.82
N GLY A 50 -5.83 14.47 -7.15
CA GLY A 50 -7.26 14.52 -6.92
C GLY A 50 -8.01 15.41 -7.92
N ARG A 51 -7.44 15.58 -9.11
CA ARG A 51 -8.09 16.26 -10.25
C ARG A 51 -9.24 15.43 -10.80
N VAL A 52 -9.18 14.10 -10.60
CA VAL A 52 -10.27 13.17 -10.90
C VAL A 52 -11.00 12.83 -9.60
N ASP A 53 -12.33 12.94 -9.59
CA ASP A 53 -13.13 12.54 -8.44
C ASP A 53 -13.03 11.02 -8.17
N LEU A 54 -13.48 10.59 -7.00
CA LEU A 54 -13.40 9.19 -6.60
C LEU A 54 -14.12 8.25 -7.58
N ALA A 55 -15.35 8.56 -7.97
CA ALA A 55 -16.15 7.66 -8.81
C ALA A 55 -15.58 7.53 -10.22
N ALA A 56 -15.17 8.65 -10.84
CA ALA A 56 -14.57 8.70 -12.15
C ALA A 56 -13.17 8.04 -12.18
N SER A 57 -12.46 8.00 -11.04
CA SER A 57 -11.14 7.38 -10.97
C SER A 57 -11.16 5.85 -11.01
N VAL A 58 -12.22 5.21 -10.51
CA VAL A 58 -12.26 3.76 -10.30
C VAL A 58 -12.08 2.97 -11.61
N PRO A 59 -12.80 3.27 -12.73
CA PRO A 59 -12.62 2.54 -13.98
C PRO A 59 -11.19 2.63 -14.55
N ALA A 60 -10.55 3.79 -14.42
CA ALA A 60 -9.17 3.99 -14.86
C ALA A 60 -8.19 3.18 -13.98
N LEU A 61 -8.38 3.20 -12.66
CA LEU A 61 -7.59 2.40 -11.73
C LEU A 61 -7.75 0.91 -11.99
N GLU A 62 -8.97 0.41 -12.24
CA GLU A 62 -9.21 -0.98 -12.63
C GLU A 62 -8.42 -1.37 -13.87
N LYS A 63 -8.42 -0.51 -14.91
CA LYS A 63 -7.67 -0.77 -16.14
C LYS A 63 -6.16 -0.84 -15.89
N ILE A 64 -5.61 0.08 -15.10
CA ILE A 64 -4.18 0.11 -14.77
C ILE A 64 -3.79 -1.13 -13.96
N ILE A 65 -4.55 -1.44 -12.90
CA ILE A 65 -4.34 -2.61 -12.05
C ILE A 65 -4.43 -3.89 -12.88
N ALA A 66 -5.48 -4.05 -13.69
CA ALA A 66 -5.62 -5.22 -14.56
C ALA A 66 -4.46 -5.34 -15.56
N GLY A 67 -3.95 -4.22 -16.08
CA GLY A 67 -2.77 -4.20 -16.95
C GLY A 67 -1.52 -4.71 -16.26
N PHE A 68 -1.26 -4.27 -15.02
CA PHE A 68 -0.12 -4.76 -14.24
C PHE A 68 -0.22 -6.23 -13.90
N LEU A 69 -1.42 -6.71 -13.57
CA LEU A 69 -1.65 -8.07 -13.10
C LEU A 69 -1.91 -9.07 -14.24
N SER A 70 -2.07 -8.59 -15.49
CA SER A 70 -2.33 -9.44 -16.64
C SER A 70 -1.21 -10.46 -16.84
N GLY A 71 -1.59 -11.75 -16.93
CA GLY A 71 -0.63 -12.85 -17.11
C GLY A 71 0.09 -13.31 -15.85
N HIS A 72 -0.20 -12.72 -14.68
CA HIS A 72 0.43 -13.09 -13.41
C HIS A 72 -0.59 -13.60 -12.39
N ALA A 73 -0.27 -14.72 -11.76
CA ALA A 73 -0.98 -15.19 -10.57
C ALA A 73 -0.18 -14.78 -9.34
N TYR A 74 -0.86 -14.20 -8.35
CA TYR A 74 -0.27 -13.83 -7.07
C TYR A 74 -0.89 -14.69 -5.97
N ASP A 75 -0.07 -15.27 -5.11
CA ASP A 75 -0.60 -15.95 -3.91
C ASP A 75 -1.23 -14.93 -2.96
N TYR A 76 -0.58 -13.77 -2.79
CA TYR A 76 -0.96 -12.77 -1.80
C TYR A 76 -1.00 -11.38 -2.42
N ILE A 77 -2.05 -10.63 -2.12
CA ILE A 77 -2.17 -9.21 -2.49
C ILE A 77 -2.32 -8.38 -1.22
N PHE A 78 -1.58 -7.28 -1.14
CA PHE A 78 -1.70 -6.30 -0.07
C PHE A 78 -2.05 -4.95 -0.66
N THR A 79 -3.11 -4.30 -0.17
CA THR A 79 -3.54 -3.00 -0.71
C THR A 79 -4.31 -2.16 0.32
N HIS A 80 -4.74 -0.97 -0.10
CA HIS A 80 -5.47 0.00 0.72
C HIS A 80 -6.84 -0.53 1.17
N GLY A 81 -7.23 -0.20 2.39
CA GLY A 81 -8.56 -0.50 2.94
C GLY A 81 -9.60 0.56 2.56
N ALA A 82 -10.88 0.24 2.81
CA ALA A 82 -12.04 1.08 2.45
C ALA A 82 -11.98 2.51 3.00
N GLY A 83 -11.28 2.73 4.11
CA GLY A 83 -11.11 4.06 4.70
C GLY A 83 -10.04 4.94 4.02
N GLY A 84 -9.16 4.35 3.19
CA GLY A 84 -8.00 5.03 2.60
C GLY A 84 -6.89 5.40 3.60
N GLU A 85 -6.79 4.64 4.70
CA GLU A 85 -5.87 4.77 5.85
C GLU A 85 -5.94 6.10 6.61
N TYR A 86 -5.46 7.18 6.02
CA TYR A 86 -5.54 8.54 6.57
C TYR A 86 -6.62 9.39 5.88
N GLY A 87 -7.52 8.74 5.13
CA GLY A 87 -8.66 9.36 4.48
C GLY A 87 -8.40 9.83 3.04
N HIS A 88 -7.33 9.34 2.41
CA HIS A 88 -6.96 9.75 1.05
C HIS A 88 -7.91 9.16 0.01
N GLU A 89 -8.49 9.98 -0.85
CA GLU A 89 -9.46 9.52 -1.85
C GLU A 89 -8.84 8.53 -2.83
N ARG A 90 -7.59 8.75 -3.26
CA ARG A 90 -6.93 7.82 -4.18
C ARG A 90 -6.79 6.43 -3.58
N HIS A 91 -6.54 6.32 -2.27
CA HIS A 91 -6.49 5.01 -1.60
C HIS A 91 -7.86 4.33 -1.59
N ARG A 92 -8.94 5.08 -1.36
CA ARG A 92 -10.31 4.56 -1.47
C ARG A 92 -10.63 4.09 -2.90
N GLY A 93 -10.17 4.84 -3.90
CA GLY A 93 -10.31 4.47 -5.31
C GLY A 93 -9.59 3.16 -5.63
N VAL A 94 -8.36 2.98 -5.14
CA VAL A 94 -7.62 1.71 -5.29
C VAL A 94 -8.34 0.57 -4.59
N HIS A 95 -8.82 0.78 -3.36
CA HIS A 95 -9.59 -0.22 -2.64
C HIS A 95 -10.81 -0.68 -3.46
N GLN A 96 -11.61 0.27 -3.94
CA GLN A 96 -12.81 -0.04 -4.72
C GLN A 96 -12.48 -0.77 -6.02
N ALA A 97 -11.45 -0.31 -6.76
CA ALA A 97 -11.01 -0.96 -7.99
C ALA A 97 -10.56 -2.41 -7.74
N VAL A 98 -9.80 -2.67 -6.68
CA VAL A 98 -9.39 -4.04 -6.32
C VAL A 98 -10.59 -4.90 -5.98
N VAL A 99 -11.53 -4.41 -5.17
CA VAL A 99 -12.76 -5.13 -4.82
C VAL A 99 -13.59 -5.47 -6.07
N ASN A 100 -13.75 -4.52 -6.99
CA ASN A 100 -14.48 -4.75 -8.25
C ASN A 100 -13.81 -5.81 -9.12
N LEU A 101 -12.47 -5.78 -9.22
CA LEU A 101 -11.72 -6.78 -9.98
C LEU A 101 -11.79 -8.18 -9.35
N LEU A 102 -11.79 -8.28 -8.02
CA LEU A 102 -11.99 -9.54 -7.29
C LEU A 102 -13.40 -10.08 -7.52
N ALA A 103 -14.43 -9.23 -7.34
CA ALA A 103 -15.83 -9.61 -7.50
C ALA A 103 -16.17 -10.05 -8.93
N SER A 104 -15.56 -9.43 -9.93
CA SER A 104 -15.70 -9.83 -11.34
C SER A 104 -14.81 -11.01 -11.75
N GLY A 105 -13.97 -11.53 -10.85
CA GLY A 105 -13.03 -12.61 -11.12
C GLY A 105 -11.87 -12.25 -12.06
N ARG A 106 -11.73 -10.97 -12.41
CA ARG A 106 -10.63 -10.39 -13.22
C ARG A 106 -9.33 -10.25 -12.44
N LEU A 107 -9.41 -10.28 -11.12
CA LEU A 107 -8.29 -10.44 -10.21
C LEU A 107 -8.51 -11.69 -9.36
N ARG A 108 -7.48 -12.50 -9.23
CA ARG A 108 -7.47 -13.69 -8.38
C ARG A 108 -6.18 -13.72 -7.57
N ALA A 109 -6.31 -14.05 -6.30
CA ALA A 109 -5.22 -14.38 -5.41
C ALA A 109 -5.70 -15.43 -4.41
N ARG A 110 -4.77 -16.15 -3.78
CA ARG A 110 -5.13 -17.08 -2.70
C ARG A 110 -5.65 -16.31 -1.48
N GLU A 111 -5.04 -15.17 -1.16
CA GLU A 111 -5.51 -14.29 -0.08
C GLU A 111 -5.29 -12.82 -0.44
N VAL A 112 -6.21 -11.95 -0.02
CA VAL A 112 -6.08 -10.50 -0.18
C VAL A 112 -6.17 -9.82 1.18
N PHE A 113 -5.20 -8.97 1.47
CA PHE A 113 -5.05 -8.24 2.72
C PHE A 113 -5.24 -6.74 2.48
N PHE A 114 -6.19 -6.16 3.19
CA PHE A 114 -6.40 -4.71 3.23
C PHE A 114 -5.75 -4.09 4.45
N PHE A 115 -5.07 -2.96 4.28
CA PHE A 115 -4.55 -2.18 5.40
C PHE A 115 -5.69 -1.76 6.35
N HIS A 116 -5.53 -2.05 7.64
CA HIS A 116 -6.60 -1.88 8.62
C HIS A 116 -6.21 -0.90 9.74
N TYR A 117 -6.11 0.37 9.36
CA TYR A 117 -5.69 1.45 10.24
C TYR A 117 -6.77 2.51 10.43
N ARG A 118 -6.69 3.21 11.56
CA ARG A 118 -7.39 4.46 11.83
C ARG A 118 -6.36 5.55 12.08
N ARG A 119 -6.69 6.77 11.68
CA ARG A 119 -5.90 7.95 12.04
C ARG A 119 -6.23 8.39 13.46
N ARG A 120 -5.21 8.63 14.29
CA ARG A 120 -5.38 9.22 15.61
C ARG A 120 -5.79 10.69 15.50
N PRO A 121 -6.54 11.24 16.48
CA PRO A 121 -6.86 12.67 16.50
C PRO A 121 -5.60 13.55 16.48
N ARG A 122 -5.77 14.80 16.04
CA ARG A 122 -4.72 15.82 16.15
C ARG A 122 -4.45 16.16 17.64
N PRO A 123 -3.23 16.56 18.01
CA PRO A 123 -2.08 16.85 17.14
C PRO A 123 -1.27 15.63 16.69
N ASP A 124 -1.50 14.44 17.27
CA ASP A 124 -0.74 13.22 16.96
C ASP A 124 -0.85 12.82 15.47
N GLY A 125 -2.08 12.62 14.99
CA GLY A 125 -2.34 12.35 13.58
C GLY A 125 -1.75 11.06 13.02
N SER A 126 -1.02 10.24 13.79
CA SER A 126 -0.42 8.97 13.36
C SER A 126 -1.47 7.90 13.03
N LEU A 127 -1.02 6.82 12.40
CA LEU A 127 -1.87 5.64 12.17
C LEU A 127 -1.79 4.67 13.36
N ALA A 128 -2.94 4.14 13.74
CA ALA A 128 -3.06 3.05 14.70
C ALA A 128 -3.82 1.88 14.07
N PRO A 129 -3.46 0.63 14.39
CA PRO A 129 -4.29 -0.54 14.07
C PRO A 129 -5.74 -0.34 14.52
N ARG A 130 -6.69 -0.78 13.70
CA ARG A 130 -8.08 -0.90 14.11
C ARG A 130 -8.26 -2.16 14.97
N ALA A 131 -9.22 -2.09 15.89
CA ALA A 131 -9.70 -3.29 16.56
C ALA A 131 -10.23 -4.30 15.52
N GLN A 132 -10.21 -5.59 15.84
CA GLN A 132 -10.70 -6.65 14.94
C GLN A 132 -9.94 -6.73 13.60
N SER A 133 -8.66 -6.36 13.60
CA SER A 133 -7.76 -6.75 12.51
C SER A 133 -7.56 -8.25 12.55
N ASP A 134 -7.66 -8.93 11.40
CA ASP A 134 -7.53 -10.39 11.31
C ASP A 134 -6.07 -10.81 11.47
N TRP A 135 -5.15 -9.95 11.02
CA TRP A 135 -3.72 -10.16 11.20
C TRP A 135 -3.03 -8.91 11.72
N LEU A 136 -2.33 -9.07 12.83
CA LEU A 136 -1.40 -8.09 13.39
C LEU A 136 0.02 -8.66 13.28
N LEU A 137 0.91 -7.87 12.70
CA LEU A 137 2.33 -8.18 12.59
C LEU A 137 3.13 -7.22 13.48
N PRO A 138 3.45 -7.58 14.74
CA PRO A 138 4.41 -6.86 15.55
C PRO A 138 5.78 -6.89 14.88
N LEU A 139 6.37 -5.72 14.70
CA LEU A 139 7.70 -5.61 14.10
C LEU A 139 8.75 -5.63 15.21
N PRO A 140 9.74 -6.55 15.13
CA PRO A 140 10.90 -6.50 16.01
C PRO A 140 11.58 -5.12 15.93
N PRO A 141 12.21 -4.63 17.02
CA PRO A 141 12.83 -3.31 17.04
C PRO A 141 13.78 -3.04 15.87
N ALA A 142 14.58 -4.04 15.47
CA ALA A 142 15.49 -3.94 14.33
C ALA A 142 14.77 -3.74 12.98
N ILE A 143 13.67 -4.46 12.76
CA ILE A 143 12.84 -4.32 11.55
C ILE A 143 12.13 -2.97 11.54
N PHE A 144 11.58 -2.56 12.67
CA PHE A 144 10.93 -1.25 12.79
C PHE A 144 11.92 -0.10 12.54
N ALA A 145 13.12 -0.17 13.12
CA ALA A 145 14.17 0.80 12.87
C ALA A 145 14.64 0.80 11.39
N ALA A 146 14.73 -0.36 10.74
CA ALA A 146 15.04 -0.45 9.32
C ALA A 146 13.95 0.19 8.45
N LYS A 147 12.67 -0.07 8.75
CA LYS A 147 11.51 0.57 8.09
C LYS A 147 11.57 2.10 8.24
N GLN A 148 11.84 2.61 9.43
CA GLN A 148 11.98 4.06 9.68
C GLN A 148 13.14 4.68 8.89
N ARG A 149 14.30 4.00 8.81
CA ARG A 149 15.44 4.46 8.01
C ARG A 149 15.16 4.57 6.51
N ILE A 150 14.25 3.75 5.97
CA ILE A 150 13.83 3.87 4.57
C ILE A 150 13.04 5.17 4.35
N MET A 151 12.13 5.50 5.28
CA MET A 151 11.33 6.74 5.22
C MET A 151 12.19 7.99 5.29
N THR A 152 13.17 8.03 6.18
CA THR A 152 14.01 9.21 6.36
C THR A 152 15.19 9.24 5.38
N GLY A 153 15.82 8.10 5.12
CA GLY A 153 17.05 8.02 4.34
C GLY A 153 16.84 7.90 2.82
N ILE A 154 15.83 7.14 2.36
CA ILE A 154 15.58 6.98 0.92
C ILE A 154 14.52 7.97 0.44
N TYR A 155 13.38 8.03 1.11
CA TYR A 155 12.33 8.98 0.75
C TYR A 155 12.66 10.44 1.13
N GLY A 156 13.52 10.64 2.14
CA GLY A 156 13.93 11.98 2.59
C GLY A 156 12.90 12.67 3.48
N PHE A 157 11.96 11.93 4.08
CA PHE A 157 10.96 12.52 4.97
C PHE A 157 11.58 12.95 6.30
N ALA A 158 11.04 14.02 6.89
CA ALA A 158 11.44 14.48 8.22
C ALA A 158 11.20 13.38 9.28
N PRO A 159 12.17 13.08 10.17
CA PRO A 159 12.04 12.02 11.17
C PRO A 159 10.79 12.13 12.05
N ASP A 160 10.37 13.34 12.38
CA ASP A 160 9.21 13.67 13.20
C ASP A 160 7.98 14.12 12.39
N GLY A 161 8.07 14.07 11.06
CA GLY A 161 7.03 14.46 10.12
C GLY A 161 5.84 13.50 10.08
N ILE A 162 4.79 13.92 9.38
CA ILE A 162 3.56 13.11 9.31
C ILE A 162 3.76 11.79 8.55
N ASP A 163 4.60 11.76 7.51
CA ASP A 163 4.88 10.58 6.70
C ASP A 163 5.58 9.48 7.50
N THR A 164 6.51 9.84 8.40
CA THR A 164 7.16 8.87 9.31
C THR A 164 6.20 8.41 10.41
N ARG A 165 5.27 9.26 10.85
CA ARG A 165 4.17 8.89 11.76
C ARG A 165 3.11 8.00 11.13
N TYR A 166 3.03 7.93 9.80
CA TYR A 166 2.24 6.95 9.06
C TYR A 166 2.91 5.58 8.94
N CYS A 167 4.01 5.33 9.66
CA CYS A 167 4.61 4.01 9.80
C CYS A 167 4.20 3.34 11.11
N PRO A 168 3.04 2.64 11.15
CA PRO A 168 2.59 1.97 12.37
C PRO A 168 3.48 0.76 12.71
N ASN A 169 3.48 0.43 14.00
CA ASN A 169 3.89 -0.85 14.56
C ASN A 169 2.88 -1.21 15.68
N PRO A 170 2.15 -2.34 15.60
CA PRO A 170 2.22 -3.38 14.55
C PRO A 170 1.67 -2.93 13.19
N GLU A 171 2.03 -3.65 12.13
CA GLU A 171 1.30 -3.58 10.87
C GLU A 171 0.01 -4.40 10.99
N ALA A 172 -1.10 -3.91 10.45
CA ALA A 172 -2.44 -4.45 10.69
C ALA A 172 -3.22 -4.62 9.38
N TYR A 173 -3.87 -5.77 9.26
CA TYR A 173 -4.55 -6.19 8.04
C TYR A 173 -5.94 -6.77 8.33
N LYS A 174 -6.86 -6.53 7.41
CA LYS A 174 -8.16 -7.20 7.30
C LYS A 174 -8.10 -8.12 6.08
N ILE A 175 -8.49 -9.37 6.24
CA ILE A 175 -8.52 -10.33 5.14
C ILE A 175 -9.82 -10.13 4.34
N PHE A 176 -9.72 -10.18 3.01
CA PHE A 176 -10.89 -10.12 2.14
C PHE A 176 -11.68 -11.42 2.24
N GLU A 177 -12.81 -11.36 2.93
CA GLU A 177 -13.78 -12.46 2.91
C GLU A 177 -14.54 -12.39 1.59
N ASN A 178 -14.18 -13.25 0.64
CA ASN A 178 -15.05 -13.52 -0.50
C ASN A 178 -16.24 -14.32 0.02
N LYS A 179 -17.32 -13.62 0.41
CA LYS A 179 -18.62 -14.28 0.60
C LYS A 179 -19.11 -14.70 -0.78
N LEU A 180 -18.70 -15.90 -1.20
CA LEU A 180 -19.37 -16.63 -2.28
C LEU A 180 -20.83 -16.85 -1.92
#